data_AF-A0A811TE40-F1
#
_entry.id   AF-A0A811TE40-F1
#
_cell.length_a   1.000
_cell.length_b   1.000
_cell.length_c   1.000
_cell.angle_alpha   90.00
_cell.angle_beta   90.00
_cell.angle_gamma   90.00
#
_symmetry.space_group_name_H-M   'P 1'
#
loop_
_entity.id
_entity.type
_entity.pdbx_description
1 polymer ?
#
loop_
_entity_poly.entity_id
_entity_poly.type
_entity_poly.pdbx_seq_one_letter_code
_entity_poly.pdbx_strand_id
1 'polypeptide(L)' 'MNKDKDISELIEKAKESLDAAKSLFEAGFYDFSAGRSYYAMFYTAEAVF' A
#
# COMPACT_ATOMS: atom_id res chain seq x y z
N MET A 1 9.75 5.23 -19.98
CA MET A 1 9.77 4.37 -18.78
C MET A 1 9.20 3.02 -19.18
N ASN A 2 9.75 1.94 -18.61
CA ASN A 2 9.35 0.58 -18.93
C ASN A 2 8.12 0.23 -18.08
N LYS A 3 6.97 -0.08 -18.67
CA LYS A 3 5.71 -0.30 -17.95
C LYS A 3 5.82 -1.35 -16.83
N ASP A 4 6.61 -2.40 -17.06
CA ASP A 4 6.83 -3.46 -16.06
C ASP A 4 7.55 -2.96 -14.81
N LYS A 5 8.42 -1.95 -14.95
CA LYS A 5 9.12 -1.31 -13.85
C LYS A 5 8.14 -0.49 -12.99
N ASP A 6 7.23 0.24 -13.63
CA ASP A 6 6.22 1.05 -12.94
C ASP A 6 5.23 0.16 -12.15
N ILE A 7 4.79 -0.97 -12.72
CA ILE A 7 3.92 -1.95 -12.04
C ILE A 7 4.62 -2.52 -10.80
N SER A 8 5.88 -2.95 -10.95
CA SER A 8 6.64 -3.53 -9.84
C SER A 8 6.82 -2.54 -8.69
N GLU A 9 7.07 -1.27 -8.99
CA GLU A 9 7.18 -0.20 -8.00
C GLU A 9 5.85 0.08 -7.28
N LEU A 10 4.72 0.04 -8.00
CA LEU A 10 3.39 0.20 -7.40
C LEU A 10 3.05 -0.96 -6.46
N ILE A 11 3.34 -2.20 -6.87
CA ILE A 11 3.14 -3.38 -6.02
C ILE A 11 4.01 -3.31 -4.76
N GLU A 12 5.24 -2.80 -4.85
CA GLU A 12 6.09 -2.64 -3.68
C GLU A 12 5.53 -1.59 -2.71
N LYS A 13 5.10 -0.43 -3.21
CA LYS A 13 4.42 0.59 -2.39
C LYS A 13 3.15 0.07 -1.72
N ALA A 14 2.41 -0.80 -2.42
CA ALA A 14 1.22 -1.44 -1.87
C ALA A 14 1.57 -2.33 -0.66
N LYS A 15 2.63 -3.15 -0.78
CA LYS A 15 3.11 -4.01 0.31
C LYS A 15 3.62 -3.20 1.49
N GLU A 16 4.47 -2.20 1.25
CA GLU A 16 4.98 -1.30 2.31
C GLU A 16 3.83 -0.63 3.08
N SER A 17 2.81 -0.16 2.35
CA SER A 17 1.62 0.46 2.95
C SER A 17 0.82 -0.54 3.78
N LEU A 18 0.66 -1.78 3.30
CA LEU A 18 -0.04 -2.83 4.03
C LEU A 18 0.70 -3.25 5.31
N ASP A 19 2.02 -3.39 5.25
CA ASP A 19 2.81 -3.77 6.43
C ASP A 19 2.81 -2.65 7.48
N ALA A 20 2.90 -1.38 7.04
CA ALA A 20 2.70 -0.25 7.94
C ALA A 20 1.28 -0.24 8.57
N ALA A 21 0.25 -0.56 7.79
CA ALA A 21 -1.12 -0.65 8.30
C ALA A 21 -1.26 -1.71 9.41
N LYS A 22 -0.62 -2.88 9.25
CA LYS A 22 -0.60 -3.94 10.26
C LYS A 22 0.10 -3.48 11.53
N SER A 23 1.30 -2.89 11.42
CA SER A 23 2.02 -2.39 12.60
C SER A 23 1.25 -1.30 13.35
N LEU A 24 0.57 -0.40 12.62
CA LEU A 24 -0.29 0.62 13.22
C LEU A 24 -1.52 0.02 13.90
N PHE A 25 -2.11 -1.02 13.33
CA PHE A 25 -3.24 -1.72 13.92
C PHE A 25 -2.85 -2.40 15.24
N GLU A 26 -1.73 -3.14 15.24
CA GLU A 26 -1.19 -3.80 16.43
C GLU A 26 -0.84 -2.81 17.55
N ALA A 27 -0.38 -1.61 17.18
CA ALA A 27 -0.08 -0.53 18.11
C ALA A 27 -1.31 0.29 18.57
N GLY A 28 -2.52 -0.03 18.11
CA GLY A 28 -3.76 0.65 18.49
C GLY A 28 -4.05 1.97 17.75
N PHE A 29 -3.24 2.31 16.74
CA PHE A 29 -3.40 3.51 15.92
C PHE A 29 -4.38 3.28 14.76
N TYR A 30 -5.64 2.99 15.08
CA TYR A 30 -6.62 2.51 14.09
C TYR A 30 -6.90 3.48 12.93
N ASP A 31 -7.05 4.77 13.21
CA ASP A 31 -7.30 5.77 12.15
C ASP A 31 -6.12 5.85 11.16
N PHE A 32 -4.89 5.74 11.67
CA PHE A 32 -3.68 5.71 10.84
C PHE A 32 -3.56 4.39 10.07
N SER A 33 -3.93 3.27 10.70
CA SER A 33 -3.98 1.96 10.04
C SER A 33 -4.98 1.95 8.87
N ALA A 34 -6.17 2.52 9.06
CA ALA A 34 -7.18 2.67 8.00
C ALA A 34 -6.64 3.53 6.84
N GLY A 35 -5.98 4.65 7.15
CA GLY A 35 -5.33 5.49 6.14
C GLY A 35 -4.27 4.74 5.32
N ARG A 36 -3.45 3.91 5.96
CA ARG A 36 -2.45 3.07 5.25
C ARG A 36 -3.08 1.94 4.45
N SER A 37 -4.17 1.36 4.93
CA SER A 37 -4.94 0.34 4.22
C SER A 37 -5.53 0.89 2.91
N TYR A 38 -6.03 2.13 2.93
CA TYR A 38 -6.47 2.84 1.72
C TYR A 38 -5.35 2.96 0.68
N TYR A 39 -4.14 3.38 1.08
CA TYR A 39 -3.02 3.50 0.16
C TYR A 39 -2.54 2.15 -0.40
N ALA A 40 -2.59 1.08 0.40
CA ALA A 40 -2.31 -0.27 -0.10
C ALA A 40 -3.27 -0.65 -1.23
N MET A 41 -4.57 -0.38 -1.06
CA MET A 41 -5.57 -0.61 -2.11
C MET A 41 -5.38 0.30 -3.32
N PHE A 42 -5.09 1.59 -3.10
CA PHE A 42 -4.86 2.56 -4.17
C PHE A 42 -3.71 2.12 -5.08
N TYR A 43 -2.53 1.81 -4.53
CA TYR A 43 -1.40 1.36 -5.34
C TYR A 43 -1.65 0.02 -6.02
N THR A 44 -2.43 -0.87 -5.39
CA THR A 44 -2.86 -2.12 -6.04
C THR A 44 -3.76 -1.86 -7.23
N ALA A 45 -4.70 -0.93 -7.13
CA ALA A 45 -5.58 -0.55 -8.23
C ALA A 45 -4.80 0.12 -9.37
N GLU A 46 -3.91 1.07 -9.06
CA GLU A 46 -3.04 1.72 -10.05
C GLU A 46 -2.11 0.73 -10.77
N ALA A 47 -1.72 -0.37 -10.13
CA ALA A 47 -0.90 -1.41 -10.76
C ALA A 47 -1.68 -2.27 -11.78
N VAL A 48 -3.02 -2.27 -11.70
CA VAL A 48 -3.91 -3.07 -12.55
C VAL A 48 -4.41 -2.30 -13.77
N PHE A 49 -4.58 -0.97 -13.67
CA PHE A 49 -5.14 -0.11 -14.71
C PHE A 49 -4.06 0.60 -15.54
#